data_AF-A0A4R6KZT3-F1
#
_entry.id   AF-A0A4R6KZT3-F1
#
_cell.length_a   1.000
_cell.length_b   1.000
_cell.length_c   1.000
_cell.angle_alpha   90.00
_cell.angle_beta   90.00
_cell.angle_gamma   90.00
#
_symmetry.space_group_name_H-M   'P 1'
#
loop_
_entity.id
_entity.type
_entity.pdbx_description
1 polymer ?
#
loop_
_entity_poly.entity_id
_entity_poly.type
_entity_poly.pdbx_seq_one_letter_code
_entity_poly.pdbx_strand_id
1 'polypeptide(L)'
;MRRLAAAVCSIGLLLPAQQAIAAPPTTTRTYTTSDEVIANPERGFYHHTETHYKADNTGYVPLDVTTLRKFRTEEHITQILRVFYLEKFASRDVIDKQYLDLVRADFRTARAAGVKVIVRFAYALPGAGWPPPTPYGDAPVARVLKHIQQLTPVLRENIDVIQLVQSGFVGLWGEGYYTDYFSNPQDPSQVSDQNWADRKAVTDALLKALPKDRMIQVRTPYMKQRMYGVPTGTEGALTAEQAYDGSPLARIGHHNDCFLASPDDFGTYLSDPIELDKDFVAQDTNYVPEGGETCAVNSPRSDWESASAEMARLHFSFLNTDYNHDVLNTWGDNIETAKQKLGYRFALAQSTVTAKAKPRGQVNVGVQIRNDGWAAPYNPRQVQLIFQNDQHTFKVNVPADPRRWGSGTTANLDWKVAAPPVPGTYRLLLNLPDPLLSTRPEYSIQLANTETWQPTTGYNDLGQTVTVG
;
A
#
# COMPACT_ATOMS: atom_id res chain seq x y z
N MET A 1 44.83 -65.19 58.48
CA MET A 1 44.80 -64.36 57.24
C MET A 1 43.66 -63.36 57.36
N ARG A 2 43.97 -62.07 57.15
CA ARG A 2 43.12 -60.90 57.44
C ARG A 2 41.81 -60.92 56.63
N ARG A 3 40.67 -60.63 57.28
CA ARG A 3 39.40 -60.26 56.62
C ARG A 3 39.23 -58.74 56.72
N LEU A 4 39.19 -58.05 55.57
CA LEU A 4 38.67 -56.69 55.45
C LEU A 4 37.23 -56.78 54.91
N ALA A 5 36.28 -56.15 55.59
CA ALA A 5 34.95 -55.89 55.07
C ALA A 5 34.85 -54.37 54.84
N ALA A 6 34.65 -53.97 53.59
CA ALA A 6 34.44 -52.57 53.21
C ALA A 6 32.94 -52.24 53.33
N ALA A 7 32.62 -51.22 54.12
CA ALA A 7 31.28 -50.65 54.20
C ALA A 7 31.18 -49.50 53.18
N VAL A 8 30.21 -49.57 52.27
CA VAL A 8 29.88 -48.50 51.34
C VAL A 8 28.65 -47.76 51.89
N CYS A 9 28.83 -46.50 52.29
CA CYS A 9 27.74 -45.59 52.64
C CYS A 9 27.25 -44.88 51.38
N SER A 10 26.01 -45.14 50.97
CA SER A 10 25.31 -44.40 49.92
C SER A 10 24.66 -43.16 50.50
N ILE A 11 25.19 -41.97 50.19
CA ILE A 11 24.56 -40.68 50.50
C ILE A 11 23.55 -40.38 49.37
N GLY A 12 22.26 -40.42 49.69
CA GLY A 12 21.19 -40.01 48.79
C GLY A 12 21.05 -38.50 48.76
N LEU A 13 21.40 -37.86 47.64
CA LEU A 13 21.09 -36.47 47.34
C LEU A 13 19.62 -36.37 46.89
N LEU A 14 18.75 -35.82 47.75
CA LEU A 14 17.39 -35.43 47.39
C LEU A 14 17.44 -34.06 46.67
N LEU A 15 17.31 -34.08 45.34
CA LEU A 15 17.02 -32.88 44.57
C LEU A 15 15.51 -32.57 44.64
N PRO A 16 15.10 -31.32 44.90
CA PRO A 16 13.68 -30.96 44.90
C PRO A 16 13.13 -31.08 43.47
N ALA A 17 12.04 -31.83 43.31
CA ALA A 17 11.30 -31.91 42.06
C ALA A 17 10.78 -30.51 41.69
N GLN A 18 11.32 -29.92 40.62
CA GLN A 18 10.69 -28.78 39.97
C GLN A 18 9.33 -29.23 39.46
N GLN A 19 8.26 -28.80 40.12
CA GLN A 19 6.91 -28.92 39.59
C GLN A 19 6.87 -28.14 38.27
N ALA A 20 6.77 -28.87 37.16
CA ALA A 20 6.45 -28.26 35.87
C ALA A 20 5.08 -27.58 36.00
N ILE A 21 5.07 -26.25 36.00
CA ILE A 21 3.82 -25.48 35.96
C ILE A 21 3.17 -25.83 34.61
N ALA A 22 2.05 -26.55 34.66
CA ALA A 22 1.28 -26.87 33.47
C ALA A 22 0.92 -25.57 32.74
N ALA A 23 1.17 -25.52 31.43
CA ALA A 23 0.75 -24.39 30.62
C ALA A 23 -0.77 -24.20 30.74
N PRO A 24 -1.26 -22.95 30.83
CA PRO A 24 -2.69 -22.72 30.92
C PRO A 24 -3.40 -23.30 29.69
N PRO A 25 -4.62 -23.84 29.86
CA PRO A 25 -5.34 -24.50 28.77
C PRO A 25 -5.55 -23.53 27.61
N THR A 26 -5.36 -24.00 26.38
CA THR A 26 -5.57 -23.22 25.17
C THR A 26 -6.72 -23.75 24.34
N THR A 27 -7.40 -22.86 23.62
CA THR A 27 -8.43 -23.17 22.63
C THR A 27 -7.93 -22.82 21.23
N THR A 28 -8.18 -23.71 20.26
CA THR A 28 -7.81 -23.49 18.86
C THR A 28 -9.07 -23.42 18.00
N ARG A 29 -9.06 -22.55 16.99
CA ARG A 29 -10.14 -22.43 15.98
C ARG A 29 -9.54 -22.24 14.61
N THR A 30 -10.16 -22.87 13.63
CA THR A 30 -9.94 -22.65 12.20
C THR A 30 -11.08 -21.80 11.63
N TYR A 31 -10.82 -21.14 10.50
CA TYR A 31 -11.74 -20.17 9.93
C TYR A 31 -11.97 -20.47 8.45
N THR A 32 -13.18 -20.16 7.99
CA THR A 32 -13.56 -20.25 6.58
C THR A 32 -13.25 -18.92 5.90
N THR A 33 -12.62 -18.98 4.74
CA THR A 33 -12.35 -17.82 3.89
C THR A 33 -13.63 -17.41 3.16
N SER A 34 -13.85 -16.11 2.99
CA SER A 34 -14.94 -15.55 2.19
C SER A 34 -14.44 -15.23 0.78
N ASP A 35 -15.31 -15.33 -0.22
CA ASP A 35 -15.08 -14.88 -1.60
C ASP A 35 -15.72 -13.50 -1.88
N GLU A 36 -16.21 -12.80 -0.86
CA GLU A 36 -16.76 -11.45 -1.04
C GLU A 36 -15.69 -10.46 -1.54
N VAL A 37 -16.12 -9.53 -2.40
CA VAL A 37 -15.33 -8.33 -2.70
C VAL A 37 -15.42 -7.40 -1.49
N ILE A 38 -14.26 -7.05 -0.93
CA ILE A 38 -14.15 -6.28 0.31
C ILE A 38 -13.55 -4.91 -0.01
N ALA A 39 -14.23 -3.87 0.46
CA ALA A 39 -13.83 -2.46 0.33
C ALA A 39 -12.71 -2.11 1.33
N ASN A 40 -11.58 -2.79 1.21
CA ASN A 40 -10.37 -2.55 2.00
C ASN A 40 -9.56 -1.37 1.44
N PRO A 41 -8.90 -0.56 2.28
CA PRO A 41 -8.16 0.63 1.83
C PRO A 41 -6.86 0.28 1.10
N GLU A 42 -6.44 1.15 0.16
CA GLU A 42 -5.10 1.13 -0.47
C GLU A 42 -4.80 -0.12 -1.32
N ARG A 43 -5.85 -0.71 -1.92
CA ARG A 43 -5.79 -1.87 -2.81
C ARG A 43 -6.91 -1.82 -3.86
N GLY A 44 -6.83 -2.68 -4.86
CA GLY A 44 -7.94 -2.92 -5.79
C GLY A 44 -8.02 -1.92 -6.93
N PHE A 45 -9.19 -1.77 -7.54
CA PHE A 45 -9.38 -0.76 -8.59
C PHE A 45 -9.38 0.66 -8.01
N TYR A 46 -9.08 1.65 -8.85
CA TYR A 46 -9.31 3.07 -8.56
C TYR A 46 -10.04 3.75 -9.72
N HIS A 47 -10.73 4.85 -9.40
CA HIS A 47 -11.24 5.78 -10.41
C HIS A 47 -10.27 6.94 -10.65
N HIS A 48 -10.13 7.35 -11.91
CA HIS A 48 -9.42 8.56 -12.30
C HIS A 48 -10.29 9.79 -12.06
N THR A 49 -9.75 10.76 -11.34
CA THR A 49 -10.36 12.08 -11.19
C THR A 49 -9.31 13.15 -11.42
N GLU A 50 -9.73 14.29 -11.97
CA GLU A 50 -8.81 15.39 -12.22
C GLU A 50 -9.49 16.75 -12.08
N THR A 51 -8.68 17.78 -11.90
CA THR A 51 -9.14 19.17 -11.79
C THR A 51 -8.14 20.10 -12.41
N HIS A 52 -8.66 21.18 -13.00
CA HIS A 52 -7.89 22.16 -13.74
C HIS A 52 -7.82 23.47 -12.97
N TYR A 53 -6.74 24.22 -13.15
CA TYR A 53 -6.65 25.57 -12.59
C TYR A 53 -5.99 26.51 -13.58
N LYS A 54 -6.84 27.24 -14.28
CA LYS A 54 -6.49 28.08 -15.42
C LYS A 54 -6.07 29.47 -14.98
N ALA A 55 -5.47 30.22 -15.91
CA ALA A 55 -4.86 31.53 -15.64
C ALA A 55 -5.83 32.56 -15.03
N ASP A 56 -7.13 32.42 -15.30
CA ASP A 56 -8.23 33.26 -14.82
C ASP A 56 -8.87 32.79 -13.50
N ASN A 57 -8.23 31.85 -12.78
CA ASN A 57 -8.73 31.22 -11.55
C ASN A 57 -9.96 30.30 -11.74
N THR A 58 -10.19 29.80 -12.96
CA THR A 58 -11.31 28.89 -13.27
C THR A 58 -10.84 27.46 -13.53
N GLY A 59 -11.80 26.55 -13.75
CA GLY A 59 -11.56 25.16 -14.13
C GLY A 59 -11.52 24.17 -12.97
N TYR A 60 -11.46 24.64 -11.72
CA TYR A 60 -11.38 23.72 -10.59
C TYR A 60 -12.72 23.03 -10.38
N VAL A 61 -12.73 21.71 -10.45
CA VAL A 61 -13.89 20.87 -10.15
C VAL A 61 -13.62 20.14 -8.83
N PRO A 62 -14.26 20.55 -7.71
CA PRO A 62 -14.07 19.89 -6.43
C PRO A 62 -14.50 18.43 -6.44
N LEU A 63 -13.88 17.62 -5.59
CA LEU A 63 -14.38 16.27 -5.31
C LEU A 63 -15.77 16.33 -4.66
N ASP A 64 -16.64 15.39 -5.03
CA ASP A 64 -17.96 15.22 -4.41
C ASP A 64 -17.98 14.04 -3.43
N VAL A 65 -18.39 14.29 -2.19
CA VAL A 65 -18.40 13.28 -1.12
C VAL A 65 -19.39 12.15 -1.39
N THR A 66 -20.50 12.44 -2.09
CA THR A 66 -21.53 11.44 -2.37
C THR A 66 -21.03 10.47 -3.41
N THR A 67 -20.47 10.97 -4.51
CA THR A 67 -19.83 10.17 -5.56
C THR A 67 -18.74 9.27 -4.98
N LEU A 68 -17.79 9.84 -4.23
CA LEU A 68 -16.70 9.04 -3.64
C LEU A 68 -17.20 7.99 -2.63
N ARG A 69 -18.29 8.29 -1.90
CA ARG A 69 -18.89 7.31 -1.00
C ARG A 69 -19.54 6.17 -1.77
N LYS A 70 -20.18 6.45 -2.92
CA LYS A 70 -20.75 5.41 -3.79
C LYS A 70 -19.70 4.48 -4.36
N PHE A 71 -18.56 5.00 -4.82
CA PHE A 71 -17.43 4.15 -5.22
C PHE A 71 -17.09 3.12 -4.13
N ARG A 72 -17.05 3.55 -2.86
CA ARG A 72 -16.77 2.64 -1.74
C ARG A 72 -17.92 1.69 -1.41
N THR A 73 -19.16 2.17 -1.38
CA THR A 73 -20.30 1.40 -0.84
C THR A 73 -21.05 0.58 -1.88
N GLU A 74 -20.97 0.96 -3.15
CA GLU A 74 -21.68 0.31 -4.26
C GLU A 74 -20.69 -0.48 -5.15
N GLU A 75 -19.44 -0.01 -5.30
CA GLU A 75 -18.45 -0.63 -6.20
C GLU A 75 -17.26 -1.28 -5.46
N HIS A 76 -17.19 -1.12 -4.13
CA HIS A 76 -16.09 -1.56 -3.28
C HIS A 76 -14.71 -0.95 -3.62
N ILE A 77 -14.70 0.21 -4.28
CA ILE A 77 -13.50 0.98 -4.62
C ILE A 77 -13.22 2.02 -3.54
N THR A 78 -12.06 1.92 -2.89
CA THR A 78 -11.69 2.77 -1.73
C THR A 78 -10.65 3.83 -2.05
N GLN A 79 -10.36 4.04 -3.32
CA GLN A 79 -9.26 4.89 -3.76
C GLN A 79 -9.52 5.56 -5.11
N ILE A 80 -8.93 6.73 -5.29
CA ILE A 80 -8.94 7.49 -6.54
C ILE A 80 -7.52 7.92 -6.91
N LEU A 81 -7.25 8.03 -8.20
CA LEU A 81 -6.22 8.93 -8.70
C LEU A 81 -6.82 10.33 -8.72
N ARG A 82 -6.11 11.30 -8.15
CA ARG A 82 -6.44 12.72 -8.25
C ARG A 82 -5.30 13.46 -8.92
N VAL A 83 -5.51 13.84 -10.19
CA VAL A 83 -4.59 14.71 -10.93
C VAL A 83 -4.96 16.17 -10.64
N PHE A 84 -4.02 16.89 -10.05
CA PHE A 84 -4.11 18.32 -9.77
C PHE A 84 -3.33 19.08 -10.84
N TYR A 85 -4.02 19.60 -11.85
CA TYR A 85 -3.38 20.44 -12.86
C TYR A 85 -3.06 21.83 -12.28
N LEU A 86 -1.86 22.30 -12.58
CA LEU A 86 -1.23 23.53 -12.14
C LEU A 86 -1.03 24.49 -13.32
N GLU A 87 -1.91 24.46 -14.33
CA GLU A 87 -1.73 25.15 -15.62
C GLU A 87 -1.42 26.65 -15.44
N LYS A 88 -2.16 27.33 -14.56
CA LYS A 88 -1.91 28.73 -14.18
C LYS A 88 -0.47 28.98 -13.73
N PHE A 89 0.10 28.01 -13.03
CA PHE A 89 1.38 28.13 -12.36
C PHE A 89 2.54 27.64 -13.22
N ALA A 90 2.31 27.07 -14.41
CA ALA A 90 3.41 26.64 -15.30
C ALA A 90 4.42 27.77 -15.59
N SER A 91 3.97 29.03 -15.58
CA SER A 91 4.77 30.25 -15.78
C SER A 91 5.03 31.10 -14.53
N ARG A 92 4.60 30.65 -13.33
CA ARG A 92 4.67 31.43 -12.09
C ARG A 92 5.27 30.62 -10.97
N ASP A 93 6.09 31.23 -10.12
CA ASP A 93 6.78 30.51 -9.05
C ASP A 93 5.95 30.35 -7.76
N VAL A 94 4.85 31.08 -7.64
CA VAL A 94 3.99 31.10 -6.44
C VAL A 94 2.64 30.48 -6.78
N ILE A 95 2.26 29.46 -6.01
CA ILE A 95 0.92 28.87 -6.05
C ILE A 95 0.00 29.74 -5.20
N ASP A 96 -1.16 30.06 -5.76
CA ASP A 96 -2.14 30.88 -5.04
C ASP A 96 -2.59 30.17 -3.76
N LYS A 97 -2.76 30.94 -2.69
CA LYS A 97 -3.36 30.44 -1.45
C LYS A 97 -4.74 29.80 -1.70
N GLN A 98 -5.55 30.40 -2.57
CA GLN A 98 -6.88 29.88 -2.93
C GLN A 98 -6.79 28.48 -3.53
N TYR A 99 -5.82 28.22 -4.41
CA TYR A 99 -5.63 26.89 -4.97
C TYR A 99 -5.22 25.87 -3.90
N LEU A 100 -4.27 26.23 -3.02
CA LEU A 100 -3.86 25.36 -1.91
C LEU A 100 -5.04 25.03 -0.98
N ASP A 101 -5.95 25.97 -0.76
CA ASP A 101 -7.15 25.76 0.05
C ASP A 101 -8.18 24.83 -0.63
N LEU A 102 -8.26 24.86 -1.96
CA LEU A 102 -9.06 23.91 -2.75
C LEU A 102 -8.48 22.49 -2.69
N VAL A 103 -7.16 22.35 -2.83
CA VAL A 103 -6.47 21.04 -2.67
C VAL A 103 -6.73 20.46 -1.26
N ARG A 104 -6.63 21.29 -0.21
CA ARG A 104 -7.02 20.87 1.16
C ARG A 104 -8.49 20.43 1.24
N ALA A 105 -9.38 21.10 0.52
CA ALA A 105 -10.81 20.75 0.51
C ALA A 105 -11.04 19.37 -0.09
N ASP A 106 -10.38 19.03 -1.19
CA ASP A 106 -10.46 17.70 -1.80
C ASP A 106 -9.99 16.60 -0.84
N PHE A 107 -8.89 16.80 -0.12
CA PHE A 107 -8.47 15.83 0.90
C PHE A 107 -9.47 15.69 2.06
N ARG A 108 -10.13 16.78 2.48
CA ARG A 108 -11.24 16.69 3.45
C ARG A 108 -12.43 15.91 2.90
N THR A 109 -12.77 16.09 1.62
CA THR A 109 -13.83 15.33 0.96
C THR A 109 -13.49 13.83 0.91
N ALA A 110 -12.27 13.47 0.50
CA ALA A 110 -11.81 12.08 0.48
C ALA A 110 -11.91 11.42 1.87
N ARG A 111 -11.45 12.14 2.90
CA ARG A 111 -11.56 11.72 4.32
C ARG A 111 -13.00 11.50 4.76
N ALA A 112 -13.92 12.38 4.36
CA ALA A 112 -15.34 12.28 4.71
C ALA A 112 -16.06 11.13 3.96
N ALA A 113 -15.60 10.79 2.76
CA ALA A 113 -16.13 9.68 1.97
C ALA A 113 -15.62 8.30 2.44
N GLY A 114 -14.46 8.26 3.10
CA GLY A 114 -13.82 7.02 3.52
C GLY A 114 -12.90 6.43 2.44
N VAL A 115 -12.34 7.27 1.57
CA VAL A 115 -11.45 6.85 0.48
C VAL A 115 -10.04 7.42 0.67
N LYS A 116 -9.06 6.84 -0.02
CA LYS A 116 -7.67 7.28 -0.09
C LYS A 116 -7.36 7.88 -1.47
N VAL A 117 -6.31 8.68 -1.55
CA VAL A 117 -5.94 9.41 -2.76
C VAL A 117 -4.53 9.04 -3.21
N ILE A 118 -4.43 8.57 -4.45
CA ILE A 118 -3.19 8.54 -5.23
C ILE A 118 -3.04 9.95 -5.84
N VAL A 119 -2.02 10.69 -5.42
CA VAL A 119 -1.87 12.11 -5.80
C VAL A 119 -0.93 12.22 -6.99
N ARG A 120 -1.34 12.97 -8.03
CA ARG A 120 -0.45 13.40 -9.12
C ARG A 120 -0.62 14.90 -9.34
N PHE A 121 0.49 15.59 -9.59
CA PHE A 121 0.46 16.99 -10.05
C PHE A 121 0.95 17.05 -11.50
N ALA A 122 0.37 17.93 -12.30
CA ALA A 122 0.74 18.11 -13.70
C ALA A 122 0.60 19.59 -14.10
N TYR A 123 1.29 20.04 -15.16
CA TYR A 123 1.15 21.41 -15.66
C TYR A 123 0.37 21.51 -16.96
N ALA A 124 0.39 20.44 -17.77
CA ALA A 124 -0.08 20.51 -19.14
C ALA A 124 -0.75 19.23 -19.61
N LEU A 125 -1.70 19.42 -20.52
CA LEU A 125 -2.31 18.43 -21.40
C LEU A 125 -1.75 18.65 -22.83
N PRO A 126 -1.81 17.65 -23.72
CA PRO A 126 -1.37 17.82 -25.10
C PRO A 126 -2.16 18.92 -25.81
N GLY A 127 -1.47 19.70 -26.64
CA GLY A 127 -2.11 20.51 -27.67
C GLY A 127 -2.71 19.65 -28.79
N ALA A 128 -3.44 20.27 -29.71
CA ALA A 128 -4.00 19.56 -30.86
C ALA A 128 -2.90 19.05 -31.81
N GLY A 129 -2.99 17.78 -32.22
CA GLY A 129 -2.07 17.12 -33.17
C GLY A 129 -1.41 15.86 -32.59
N TRP A 130 -0.89 15.00 -33.49
CA TRP A 130 -0.09 13.83 -33.11
C TRP A 130 1.15 13.70 -34.01
N PRO A 131 2.37 13.53 -33.47
CA PRO A 131 2.71 13.57 -32.04
C PRO A 131 2.36 14.94 -31.40
N PRO A 132 2.24 15.03 -30.06
CA PRO A 132 1.87 16.28 -29.41
C PRO A 132 2.85 17.40 -29.79
N PRO A 133 2.37 18.60 -30.17
CA PRO A 133 3.24 19.68 -30.60
C PRO A 133 4.03 20.29 -29.42
N THR A 134 5.24 20.77 -29.71
CA THR A 134 6.02 21.59 -28.78
C THR A 134 5.72 23.09 -28.95
N PRO A 135 5.92 23.92 -27.90
CA PRO A 135 6.26 23.53 -26.53
C PRO A 135 5.10 22.78 -25.85
N TYR A 136 5.43 21.81 -25.01
CA TYR A 136 4.44 20.99 -24.29
C TYR A 136 3.72 21.75 -23.18
N GLY A 137 4.40 22.72 -22.56
CA GLY A 137 3.82 23.62 -21.56
C GLY A 137 4.04 23.19 -20.10
N ASP A 138 5.00 22.29 -19.82
CA ASP A 138 5.40 22.01 -18.45
C ASP A 138 6.32 23.10 -17.87
N ALA A 139 6.89 22.88 -16.68
CA ALA A 139 7.62 23.91 -15.95
C ALA A 139 9.12 23.58 -15.81
N PRO A 140 10.02 24.59 -15.82
CA PRO A 140 11.44 24.36 -15.57
C PRO A 140 11.70 23.83 -14.16
N VAL A 141 12.76 23.04 -13.99
CA VAL A 141 13.11 22.36 -12.72
C VAL A 141 13.06 23.28 -11.50
N ALA A 142 13.63 24.49 -11.59
CA ALA A 142 13.65 25.44 -10.47
C ALA A 142 12.25 25.83 -9.98
N ARG A 143 11.26 25.89 -10.89
CA ARG A 143 9.86 26.19 -10.55
C ARG A 143 9.18 24.97 -9.94
N VAL A 144 9.41 23.79 -10.50
CA VAL A 144 8.90 22.53 -9.95
C VAL A 144 9.31 22.37 -8.49
N LEU A 145 10.59 22.61 -8.17
CA LEU A 145 11.09 22.52 -6.79
C LEU A 145 10.42 23.54 -5.84
N LYS A 146 10.18 24.78 -6.29
CA LYS A 146 9.44 25.79 -5.52
C LYS A 146 7.98 25.39 -5.27
N HIS A 147 7.34 24.75 -6.24
CA HIS A 147 5.96 24.28 -6.10
C HIS A 147 5.85 23.10 -5.14
N ILE A 148 6.77 22.13 -5.21
CA ILE A 148 6.82 21.03 -4.23
C ILE A 148 6.99 21.58 -2.81
N GLN A 149 7.84 22.60 -2.62
CA GLN A 149 7.99 23.26 -1.33
C GLN A 149 6.68 23.88 -0.82
N GLN A 150 5.91 24.55 -1.68
CA GLN A 150 4.63 25.17 -1.33
C GLN A 150 3.51 24.15 -1.08
N LEU A 151 3.55 23.00 -1.75
CA LEU A 151 2.61 21.89 -1.55
C LEU A 151 2.94 21.05 -0.31
N THR A 152 4.19 21.06 0.16
CA THR A 152 4.65 20.25 1.29
C THR A 152 3.76 20.37 2.55
N PRO A 153 3.38 21.59 3.02
CA PRO A 153 2.48 21.72 4.17
C PRO A 153 1.11 21.08 3.93
N VAL A 154 0.55 21.21 2.72
CA VAL A 154 -0.76 20.63 2.36
C VAL A 154 -0.70 19.10 2.35
N LEU A 155 0.37 18.54 1.77
CA LEU A 155 0.58 17.09 1.72
C LEU A 155 0.75 16.50 3.13
N ARG A 156 1.56 17.13 3.98
CA ARG A 156 1.80 16.66 5.36
C ARG A 156 0.56 16.76 6.25
N GLU A 157 -0.23 17.83 6.10
CA GLU A 157 -1.49 18.01 6.82
C GLU A 157 -2.53 16.92 6.49
N ASN A 158 -2.45 16.32 5.30
CA ASN A 158 -3.45 15.37 4.79
C ASN A 158 -2.89 13.97 4.53
N ILE A 159 -1.76 13.64 5.15
CA ILE A 159 -1.03 12.39 4.89
C ILE A 159 -1.80 11.12 5.33
N ASP A 160 -2.81 11.31 6.16
CA ASP A 160 -3.73 10.27 6.60
C ASP A 160 -4.62 9.75 5.48
N VAL A 161 -4.93 10.57 4.47
CA VAL A 161 -5.72 10.14 3.29
C VAL A 161 -4.91 10.01 2.00
N ILE A 162 -3.64 10.43 2.00
CA ILE A 162 -2.73 10.21 0.88
C ILE A 162 -2.17 8.79 0.96
N GLN A 163 -2.48 7.99 -0.05
CA GLN A 163 -1.99 6.63 -0.23
C GLN A 163 -0.53 6.62 -0.68
N LEU A 164 -0.25 7.38 -1.73
CA LEU A 164 1.09 7.64 -2.30
C LEU A 164 1.03 8.85 -3.23
N VAL A 165 2.20 9.31 -3.69
CA VAL A 165 2.31 10.38 -4.70
C VAL A 165 3.00 9.83 -5.94
N GLN A 166 2.36 9.90 -7.11
CA GLN A 166 3.04 9.65 -8.37
C GLN A 166 3.96 10.83 -8.68
N SER A 167 5.20 10.54 -9.10
CA SER A 167 6.26 11.51 -9.37
C SER A 167 5.96 12.32 -10.63
N GLY A 168 4.95 13.19 -10.52
CA GLY A 168 4.46 14.03 -11.60
C GLY A 168 5.28 15.28 -11.82
N PHE A 169 4.61 16.39 -12.16
CA PHE A 169 5.18 17.69 -12.55
C PHE A 169 5.95 17.69 -13.88
N VAL A 170 6.55 16.58 -14.27
CA VAL A 170 7.37 16.47 -15.47
C VAL A 170 6.49 16.04 -16.65
N GLY A 171 6.47 16.86 -17.69
CA GLY A 171 5.80 16.59 -18.95
C GLY A 171 4.28 16.57 -18.94
N LEU A 172 3.71 16.25 -20.10
CA LEU A 172 2.26 16.08 -20.30
C LEU A 172 1.70 15.04 -19.32
N TRP A 173 0.50 15.32 -18.79
CA TRP A 173 -0.20 14.52 -17.77
C TRP A 173 0.57 14.32 -16.45
N GLY A 174 1.78 14.88 -16.33
CA GLY A 174 2.69 14.61 -15.23
C GLY A 174 3.27 13.19 -15.26
N GLU A 175 3.56 12.63 -16.44
CA GLU A 175 4.03 11.24 -16.58
C GLU A 175 5.52 11.10 -16.91
N GLY A 176 6.22 12.21 -17.08
CA GLY A 176 7.66 12.22 -17.23
C GLY A 176 8.17 11.96 -18.66
N TYR A 177 7.34 12.02 -19.71
CA TYR A 177 7.79 11.77 -21.08
C TYR A 177 7.85 13.03 -21.96
N TYR A 178 6.71 13.55 -22.42
CA TYR A 178 6.65 14.75 -23.28
C TYR A 178 6.89 16.03 -22.47
N THR A 179 8.13 16.52 -22.41
CA THR A 179 8.57 17.62 -21.53
C THR A 179 9.46 18.63 -22.27
N ASP A 180 9.33 19.90 -21.92
CA ASP A 180 10.16 20.99 -22.47
C ASP A 180 11.52 21.11 -21.75
N TYR A 181 11.65 20.54 -20.54
CA TYR A 181 12.77 20.84 -19.63
C TYR A 181 13.52 19.60 -19.11
N PHE A 182 12.95 18.40 -19.22
CA PHE A 182 13.50 17.17 -18.63
C PHE A 182 13.86 16.09 -19.66
N SER A 183 13.95 16.44 -20.93
CA SER A 183 14.49 15.66 -22.05
C SER A 183 14.70 16.60 -23.24
N ASN A 184 15.13 16.08 -24.39
CA ASN A 184 15.09 16.83 -25.65
C ASN A 184 13.61 16.98 -26.09
N PRO A 185 13.04 18.20 -26.20
CA PRO A 185 11.63 18.36 -26.55
C PRO A 185 11.31 17.91 -28.00
N GLN A 186 12.31 17.87 -28.88
CA GLN A 186 12.15 17.39 -30.26
C GLN A 186 12.26 15.86 -30.37
N ASP A 187 12.88 15.21 -29.38
CA ASP A 187 12.97 13.75 -29.27
C ASP A 187 12.97 13.35 -27.78
N PRO A 188 11.77 13.17 -27.17
CA PRO A 188 11.65 12.94 -25.74
C PRO A 188 12.32 11.65 -25.24
N SER A 189 12.70 10.73 -26.13
CA SER A 189 13.47 9.53 -25.79
C SER A 189 14.93 9.85 -25.42
N GLN A 190 15.44 11.00 -25.84
CA GLN A 190 16.79 11.45 -25.52
C GLN A 190 16.80 12.24 -24.20
N VAL A 191 17.31 11.59 -23.15
CA VAL A 191 17.42 12.17 -21.81
C VAL A 191 18.90 12.30 -21.44
N SER A 192 19.40 13.53 -21.34
CA SER A 192 20.79 13.79 -20.96
C SER A 192 21.06 13.51 -19.48
N ASP A 193 22.33 13.44 -19.08
CA ASP A 193 22.72 13.29 -17.67
C ASP A 193 22.20 14.42 -16.79
N GLN A 194 22.19 15.65 -17.31
CA GLN A 194 21.60 16.79 -16.59
C GLN A 194 20.09 16.61 -16.43
N ASN A 195 19.38 16.13 -17.46
CA ASN A 195 17.95 15.86 -17.33
C ASN A 195 17.65 14.76 -16.31
N TRP A 196 18.49 13.71 -16.22
CA TRP A 196 18.38 12.70 -15.17
C TRP A 196 18.63 13.26 -13.78
N ALA A 197 19.61 14.16 -13.63
CA ALA A 197 19.85 14.88 -12.39
C ALA A 197 18.65 15.75 -11.99
N ASP A 198 18.02 16.44 -12.95
CA ASP A 198 16.85 17.28 -12.72
C ASP A 198 15.62 16.45 -12.33
N ARG A 199 15.38 15.32 -13.02
CA ARG A 199 14.34 14.34 -12.65
C ARG A 199 14.56 13.83 -11.23
N LYS A 200 15.80 13.48 -10.88
CA LYS A 200 16.16 13.05 -9.53
C LYS A 200 15.89 14.15 -8.50
N ALA A 201 16.19 15.41 -8.80
CA ALA A 201 15.91 16.52 -7.90
C ALA A 201 14.41 16.67 -7.59
N VAL A 202 13.54 16.46 -8.58
CA VAL A 202 12.08 16.44 -8.40
C VAL A 202 11.64 15.26 -7.51
N THR A 203 12.13 14.06 -7.81
CA THR A 203 11.86 12.85 -7.01
C THR A 203 12.34 12.99 -5.56
N ASP A 204 13.56 13.48 -5.33
CA ASP A 204 14.13 13.72 -4.00
C ASP A 204 13.32 14.79 -3.23
N ALA A 205 12.86 15.84 -3.91
CA ALA A 205 12.02 16.87 -3.30
C ALA A 205 10.68 16.31 -2.84
N LEU A 206 10.05 15.43 -3.63
CA LEU A 206 8.82 14.72 -3.25
C LEU A 206 9.06 13.79 -2.05
N LEU A 207 10.13 12.99 -2.08
CA LEU A 207 10.50 12.12 -0.95
C LEU A 207 10.74 12.91 0.35
N LYS A 208 11.29 14.12 0.26
CA LYS A 208 11.48 15.04 1.39
C LYS A 208 10.18 15.69 1.85
N ALA A 209 9.26 15.98 0.92
CA ALA A 209 7.96 16.56 1.22
C ALA A 209 7.11 15.59 2.07
N LEU A 210 7.20 14.30 1.81
CA LEU A 210 6.43 13.25 2.49
C LEU A 210 7.15 12.67 3.72
N PRO A 211 6.41 12.24 4.77
CA PRO A 211 6.96 11.42 5.84
C PRO A 211 7.62 10.13 5.35
N LYS A 212 8.57 9.58 6.13
CA LYS A 212 9.37 8.40 5.72
C LYS A 212 8.55 7.13 5.50
N ASP A 213 7.35 7.05 6.05
CA ASP A 213 6.40 5.93 5.92
C ASP A 213 5.41 6.13 4.75
N ARG A 214 5.73 7.03 3.81
CA ARG A 214 4.94 7.26 2.60
C ARG A 214 5.81 7.17 1.36
N MET A 215 5.23 6.57 0.34
CA MET A 215 5.91 6.21 -0.90
C MET A 215 5.54 7.14 -2.03
N ILE A 216 6.36 7.08 -3.08
CA ILE A 216 6.10 7.69 -4.37
C ILE A 216 6.17 6.64 -5.47
N GLN A 217 5.62 6.92 -6.64
CA GLN A 217 5.74 6.07 -7.83
C GLN A 217 6.46 6.79 -8.97
N VAL A 218 7.30 6.08 -9.72
CA VAL A 218 7.85 6.53 -11.01
C VAL A 218 7.29 5.68 -12.14
N ARG A 219 7.26 6.21 -13.36
CA ARG A 219 6.62 5.53 -14.50
C ARG A 219 7.36 4.26 -14.93
N THR A 220 8.69 4.32 -15.08
CA THR A 220 9.47 3.18 -15.54
C THR A 220 10.47 2.73 -14.47
N PRO A 221 10.75 1.41 -14.34
CA PRO A 221 11.82 0.92 -13.47
C PRO A 221 13.17 1.55 -13.83
N TYR A 222 13.40 1.83 -15.11
CA TYR A 222 14.58 2.54 -15.58
C TYR A 222 14.77 3.91 -14.91
N MET A 223 13.69 4.66 -14.61
CA MET A 223 13.82 5.91 -13.87
C MET A 223 14.42 5.68 -12.48
N LYS A 224 13.97 4.67 -11.74
CA LYS A 224 14.51 4.33 -10.42
C LYS A 224 15.97 3.88 -10.53
N GLN A 225 16.26 2.97 -11.47
CA GLN A 225 17.61 2.47 -11.74
C GLN A 225 18.59 3.61 -12.07
N ARG A 226 18.22 4.47 -13.03
CA ARG A 226 19.07 5.56 -13.51
C ARG A 226 19.29 6.66 -12.47
N MET A 227 18.24 7.07 -11.76
CA MET A 227 18.35 8.15 -10.77
C MET A 227 19.13 7.75 -9.51
N TYR A 228 19.16 6.46 -9.16
CA TYR A 228 19.79 5.99 -7.91
C TYR A 228 20.98 5.06 -8.14
N GLY A 229 21.37 4.83 -9.39
CA GLY A 229 22.57 4.09 -9.75
C GLY A 229 22.51 2.62 -9.35
N VAL A 230 21.35 1.98 -9.52
CA VAL A 230 21.19 0.53 -9.30
C VAL A 230 21.05 -0.19 -10.65
N PRO A 231 21.59 -1.42 -10.80
CA PRO A 231 21.50 -2.16 -12.05
C PRO A 231 20.06 -2.65 -12.33
N THR A 232 19.85 -3.14 -13.54
CA THR A 232 18.63 -3.87 -13.93
C THR A 232 18.64 -5.28 -13.31
N GLY A 233 17.51 -6.00 -13.36
CA GLY A 233 17.41 -7.33 -12.75
C GLY A 233 17.32 -7.29 -11.23
N THR A 234 17.27 -8.48 -10.62
CA THR A 234 17.10 -8.62 -9.15
C THR A 234 18.27 -8.04 -8.35
N GLU A 235 19.46 -7.90 -8.94
CA GLU A 235 20.64 -7.31 -8.28
C GLU A 235 20.41 -5.85 -7.85
N GLY A 236 19.64 -5.08 -8.63
CA GLY A 236 19.37 -3.67 -8.30
C GLY A 236 18.09 -3.45 -7.49
N ALA A 237 17.25 -4.48 -7.35
CA ALA A 237 15.98 -4.39 -6.66
C ALA A 237 16.14 -4.41 -5.13
N LEU A 238 15.11 -3.98 -4.40
CA LEU A 238 15.13 -3.99 -2.94
C LEU A 238 15.26 -5.40 -2.34
N THR A 239 16.08 -5.50 -1.29
CA THR A 239 16.11 -6.66 -0.40
C THR A 239 15.18 -6.48 0.81
N ALA A 240 14.90 -7.58 1.53
CA ALA A 240 14.07 -7.57 2.74
C ALA A 240 14.63 -6.69 3.87
N GLU A 241 15.95 -6.54 3.92
CA GLU A 241 16.70 -5.74 4.89
C GLU A 241 16.64 -4.24 4.59
N GLN A 242 16.65 -3.89 3.30
CA GLN A 242 16.50 -2.50 2.84
C GLN A 242 15.05 -2.02 2.95
N ALA A 243 14.08 -2.94 2.85
CA ALA A 243 12.68 -2.62 2.93
C ALA A 243 12.32 -1.80 4.18
N TYR A 244 11.66 -0.66 3.96
CA TYR A 244 11.14 0.23 4.98
C TYR A 244 12.19 0.94 5.87
N ASP A 245 13.48 0.98 5.47
CA ASP A 245 14.55 1.71 6.19
C ASP A 245 14.46 3.25 6.06
N GLY A 246 13.56 3.73 5.19
CA GLY A 246 13.33 5.14 4.91
C GLY A 246 14.29 5.75 3.89
N SER A 247 15.14 4.94 3.25
CA SER A 247 15.95 5.33 2.08
C SER A 247 15.05 5.66 0.88
N PRO A 248 15.57 6.41 -0.11
CA PRO A 248 14.84 6.65 -1.36
C PRO A 248 14.43 5.36 -2.08
N LEU A 249 15.33 4.37 -2.19
CA LEU A 249 15.04 3.11 -2.86
C LEU A 249 13.87 2.38 -2.21
N ALA A 250 13.79 2.37 -0.87
CA ALA A 250 12.70 1.74 -0.11
C ALA A 250 11.37 2.51 -0.15
N ARG A 251 11.29 3.61 -0.89
CA ARG A 251 10.12 4.51 -0.94
C ARG A 251 9.67 4.85 -2.37
N ILE A 252 10.28 4.25 -3.39
CA ILE A 252 9.92 4.45 -4.80
C ILE A 252 9.38 3.13 -5.35
N GLY A 253 8.07 3.09 -5.62
CA GLY A 253 7.42 2.04 -6.40
C GLY A 253 7.25 2.44 -7.87
N HIS A 254 6.47 1.67 -8.62
CA HIS A 254 6.31 1.87 -10.06
C HIS A 254 4.86 2.04 -10.49
N HIS A 255 4.68 2.78 -11.57
CA HIS A 255 3.40 3.03 -12.20
C HIS A 255 3.48 2.68 -13.69
N ASN A 256 2.94 1.53 -14.08
CA ASN A 256 2.87 1.10 -15.47
C ASN A 256 1.64 1.72 -16.16
N ASP A 257 1.87 2.71 -17.03
CA ASP A 257 0.81 3.50 -17.68
C ASP A 257 0.24 2.84 -18.95
N CYS A 258 0.74 1.66 -19.31
CA CYS A 258 0.30 0.90 -20.49
C CYS A 258 0.40 -0.61 -20.28
N PHE A 259 -0.04 -1.07 -19.11
CA PHE A 259 0.05 -2.46 -18.70
C PHE A 259 -0.55 -3.39 -19.76
N LEU A 260 0.24 -4.37 -20.20
CA LEU A 260 -0.09 -5.40 -21.21
C LEU A 260 -0.19 -4.92 -22.66
N ALA A 261 0.03 -3.63 -22.96
CA ALA A 261 -0.24 -3.05 -24.27
C ALA A 261 0.69 -3.55 -25.40
N SER A 262 1.90 -4.01 -25.07
CA SER A 262 2.91 -4.53 -26.01
C SER A 262 3.91 -5.41 -25.23
N PRO A 263 4.93 -6.03 -25.86
CA PRO A 263 5.96 -6.76 -25.11
C PRO A 263 6.67 -5.94 -24.02
N ASP A 264 6.82 -4.63 -24.25
CA ASP A 264 7.50 -3.65 -23.40
C ASP A 264 6.55 -2.66 -22.71
N ASP A 265 5.23 -2.87 -22.83
CA ASP A 265 4.18 -1.98 -22.31
C ASP A 265 4.39 -0.51 -22.73
N PHE A 266 4.54 -0.30 -24.03
CA PHE A 266 4.80 0.98 -24.71
C PHE A 266 5.97 1.77 -24.11
N GLY A 267 7.10 1.08 -23.91
CA GLY A 267 8.33 1.68 -23.40
C GLY A 267 8.41 1.77 -21.88
N THR A 268 7.55 1.07 -21.14
CA THR A 268 7.70 0.92 -19.69
C THR A 268 8.94 0.10 -19.34
N TYR A 269 9.15 -1.02 -20.05
CA TYR A 269 10.33 -1.87 -19.88
C TYR A 269 11.33 -1.61 -21.01
N LEU A 270 12.58 -1.31 -20.67
CA LEU A 270 13.59 -0.84 -21.63
C LEU A 270 14.83 -1.74 -21.69
N SER A 271 15.01 -2.65 -20.72
CA SER A 271 16.12 -3.58 -20.68
C SER A 271 16.11 -4.59 -21.84
N ASP A 272 17.30 -5.06 -22.22
CA ASP A 272 17.49 -6.21 -23.10
C ASP A 272 18.34 -7.29 -22.38
N PRO A 273 17.75 -8.43 -21.98
CA PRO A 273 16.36 -8.82 -22.19
C PRO A 273 15.38 -8.04 -21.29
N ILE A 274 14.14 -7.82 -21.77
CA ILE A 274 13.04 -7.13 -21.05
C ILE A 274 12.79 -7.73 -19.67
N GLU A 275 12.99 -9.04 -19.52
CA GLU A 275 12.79 -9.75 -18.25
C GLU A 275 13.67 -9.20 -17.12
N LEU A 276 14.81 -8.54 -17.39
CA LEU A 276 15.58 -7.88 -16.34
C LEU A 276 14.79 -6.76 -15.64
N ASP A 277 14.01 -5.98 -16.37
CA ASP A 277 13.18 -4.95 -15.74
C ASP A 277 11.99 -5.57 -15.00
N LYS A 278 11.38 -6.63 -15.56
CA LYS A 278 10.27 -7.32 -14.89
C LYS A 278 10.72 -8.05 -13.63
N ASP A 279 11.91 -8.65 -13.63
CA ASP A 279 12.52 -9.26 -12.45
C ASP A 279 12.89 -8.22 -11.39
N PHE A 280 13.39 -7.06 -11.82
CA PHE A 280 13.61 -5.93 -10.94
C PHE A 280 12.29 -5.53 -10.26
N VAL A 281 11.23 -5.28 -11.04
CA VAL A 281 9.91 -4.87 -10.51
C VAL A 281 9.33 -5.96 -9.62
N ALA A 282 9.35 -7.23 -10.02
CA ALA A 282 8.85 -8.35 -9.22
C ALA A 282 9.52 -8.44 -7.85
N GLN A 283 10.85 -8.26 -7.79
CA GLN A 283 11.59 -8.29 -6.53
C GLN A 283 11.30 -7.06 -5.66
N ASP A 284 11.26 -5.88 -6.27
CA ASP A 284 11.08 -4.58 -5.61
C ASP A 284 9.67 -4.45 -4.99
N THR A 285 8.65 -4.88 -5.73
CA THR A 285 7.23 -4.74 -5.40
C THR A 285 6.73 -5.69 -4.30
N ASN A 286 7.61 -6.57 -3.80
CA ASN A 286 7.42 -7.19 -2.50
C ASN A 286 7.31 -6.16 -1.37
N TYR A 287 7.85 -4.95 -1.55
CA TYR A 287 7.98 -3.93 -0.52
C TYR A 287 7.48 -2.52 -0.92
N VAL A 288 7.31 -2.24 -2.22
CA VAL A 288 6.83 -0.94 -2.74
C VAL A 288 5.63 -1.13 -3.68
N PRO A 289 4.74 -0.13 -3.85
CA PRO A 289 3.53 -0.30 -4.63
C PRO A 289 3.81 -0.38 -6.13
N GLU A 290 3.24 -1.39 -6.76
CA GLU A 290 2.98 -1.42 -8.20
C GLU A 290 1.53 -1.03 -8.46
N GLY A 291 1.31 -0.19 -9.46
CA GLY A 291 -0.04 -0.01 -10.00
C GLY A 291 0.01 0.57 -11.40
N GLY A 292 -1.13 0.76 -12.04
CA GLY A 292 -1.09 1.10 -13.45
C GLY A 292 -2.43 1.35 -14.08
N GLU A 293 -2.43 1.31 -15.41
CA GLU A 293 -3.61 1.29 -16.25
C GLU A 293 -3.36 0.49 -17.53
N THR A 294 -4.44 0.04 -18.17
CA THR A 294 -4.39 -0.64 -19.46
C THR A 294 -4.69 0.37 -20.57
N CYS A 295 -3.92 0.36 -21.66
CA CYS A 295 -4.06 1.38 -22.72
C CYS A 295 -4.36 0.81 -24.12
N ALA A 296 -4.06 -0.45 -24.40
CA ALA A 296 -4.35 -1.09 -25.69
C ALA A 296 -4.67 -2.58 -25.54
N VAL A 297 -5.64 -3.07 -26.33
CA VAL A 297 -5.93 -4.51 -26.46
C VAL A 297 -4.80 -5.18 -27.24
N ASN A 298 -4.25 -6.26 -26.70
CA ASN A 298 -3.08 -6.97 -27.21
C ASN A 298 -3.18 -8.47 -26.89
N SER A 299 -4.13 -9.18 -27.48
CA SER A 299 -4.31 -10.63 -27.25
C SER A 299 -3.11 -11.43 -27.80
N PRO A 300 -2.63 -12.47 -27.09
CA PRO A 300 -3.14 -13.00 -25.82
C PRO A 300 -2.58 -12.32 -24.57
N ARG A 301 -1.68 -11.33 -24.71
CA ARG A 301 -1.01 -10.67 -23.57
C ARG A 301 -1.99 -9.91 -22.67
N SER A 302 -2.98 -9.25 -23.23
CA SER A 302 -4.01 -8.51 -22.49
C SER A 302 -5.15 -9.38 -21.97
N ASP A 303 -5.21 -10.66 -22.36
CA ASP A 303 -6.27 -11.59 -21.98
C ASP A 303 -6.06 -12.08 -20.53
N TRP A 304 -7.12 -12.59 -19.91
CA TRP A 304 -7.16 -12.87 -18.48
C TRP A 304 -6.01 -13.75 -17.96
N GLU A 305 -5.67 -14.83 -18.67
CA GLU A 305 -4.63 -15.76 -18.23
C GLU A 305 -3.27 -15.05 -18.09
N SER A 306 -2.90 -14.24 -19.08
CA SER A 306 -1.65 -13.46 -19.04
C SER A 306 -1.75 -12.30 -18.04
N ALA A 307 -2.89 -11.61 -18.01
CA ALA A 307 -3.10 -10.45 -17.14
C ALA A 307 -3.00 -10.83 -15.65
N SER A 308 -3.70 -11.89 -15.25
CA SER A 308 -3.70 -12.39 -13.88
C SER A 308 -2.34 -12.91 -13.43
N ALA A 309 -1.62 -13.63 -14.31
CA ALA A 309 -0.28 -14.11 -14.04
C ALA A 309 0.72 -12.96 -13.85
N GLU A 310 0.67 -11.94 -14.71
CA GLU A 310 1.56 -10.78 -14.65
C GLU A 310 1.25 -9.90 -13.43
N MET A 311 -0.03 -9.64 -13.13
CA MET A 311 -0.44 -8.90 -11.91
C MET A 311 0.00 -9.62 -10.63
N ALA A 312 -0.07 -10.96 -10.61
CA ALA A 312 0.42 -11.76 -9.50
C ALA A 312 1.95 -11.70 -9.35
N ARG A 313 2.70 -11.82 -10.46
CA ARG A 313 4.16 -11.78 -10.48
C ARG A 313 4.72 -10.42 -10.07
N LEU A 314 4.11 -9.33 -10.53
CA LEU A 314 4.57 -7.96 -10.32
C LEU A 314 3.91 -7.29 -9.11
N HIS A 315 3.17 -8.06 -8.32
CA HIS A 315 2.50 -7.62 -7.10
C HIS A 315 1.66 -6.34 -7.28
N PHE A 316 0.81 -6.32 -8.31
CA PHE A 316 -0.08 -5.19 -8.58
C PHE A 316 -0.95 -4.90 -7.36
N SER A 317 -0.73 -3.73 -6.75
CA SER A 317 -1.49 -3.25 -5.61
C SER A 317 -2.84 -2.70 -6.04
N PHE A 318 -2.86 -2.04 -7.22
CA PHE A 318 -4.06 -1.44 -7.77
C PHE A 318 -3.99 -1.20 -9.27
N LEU A 319 -5.17 -1.02 -9.91
CA LEU A 319 -5.29 -0.80 -11.35
C LEU A 319 -6.39 0.24 -11.65
N ASN A 320 -6.20 1.05 -12.68
CA ASN A 320 -7.22 1.99 -13.17
C ASN A 320 -8.41 1.23 -13.75
N THR A 321 -9.63 1.62 -13.39
CA THR A 321 -10.83 1.05 -13.99
C THR A 321 -11.41 1.89 -15.14
N ASP A 322 -10.96 3.13 -15.34
CA ASP A 322 -11.63 4.12 -16.19
C ASP A 322 -10.99 4.34 -17.56
N TYR A 323 -9.72 3.97 -17.76
CA TYR A 323 -8.96 4.43 -18.94
C TYR A 323 -9.29 3.67 -20.22
N ASN A 324 -8.93 2.39 -20.32
CA ASN A 324 -9.31 1.55 -21.46
C ASN A 324 -10.18 0.37 -21.02
N HIS A 325 -11.49 0.57 -21.11
CA HIS A 325 -12.48 -0.46 -20.79
C HIS A 325 -12.42 -1.66 -21.73
N ASP A 326 -11.95 -1.50 -22.97
CA ASP A 326 -11.93 -2.61 -23.94
C ASP A 326 -10.98 -3.72 -23.48
N VAL A 327 -9.88 -3.38 -22.80
CA VAL A 327 -8.98 -4.36 -22.19
C VAL A 327 -9.67 -5.08 -21.02
N LEU A 328 -10.26 -4.34 -20.09
CA LEU A 328 -10.92 -4.93 -18.93
C LEU A 328 -12.12 -5.80 -19.33
N ASN A 329 -12.82 -5.41 -20.40
CA ASN A 329 -13.94 -6.17 -20.96
C ASN A 329 -13.52 -7.55 -21.49
N THR A 330 -12.26 -7.75 -21.90
CA THR A 330 -11.79 -9.08 -22.34
C THR A 330 -11.68 -10.08 -21.19
N TRP A 331 -11.67 -9.62 -19.93
CA TRP A 331 -11.55 -10.50 -18.76
C TRP A 331 -12.89 -11.17 -18.38
N GLY A 332 -14.02 -10.62 -18.84
CA GLY A 332 -15.35 -11.14 -18.54
C GLY A 332 -15.60 -11.25 -17.03
N ASP A 333 -16.18 -12.38 -16.59
CA ASP A 333 -16.49 -12.64 -15.17
C ASP A 333 -15.24 -12.66 -14.27
N ASN A 334 -14.04 -12.82 -14.85
CA ASN A 334 -12.80 -12.80 -14.07
C ASN A 334 -12.48 -11.42 -13.47
N ILE A 335 -13.20 -10.37 -13.88
CA ILE A 335 -13.10 -9.06 -13.23
C ILE A 335 -13.40 -9.14 -11.72
N GLU A 336 -14.27 -10.06 -11.29
CA GLU A 336 -14.54 -10.30 -9.87
C GLU A 336 -13.32 -10.88 -9.14
N THR A 337 -12.58 -11.77 -9.79
CA THR A 337 -11.29 -12.26 -9.26
C THR A 337 -10.28 -11.12 -9.16
N ALA A 338 -10.21 -10.22 -10.15
CA ALA A 338 -9.34 -9.04 -10.07
C ALA A 338 -9.72 -8.13 -8.88
N LYS A 339 -11.03 -7.87 -8.69
CA LYS A 339 -11.56 -7.10 -7.54
C LYS A 339 -11.20 -7.74 -6.20
N GLN A 340 -11.07 -9.05 -6.12
CA GLN A 340 -10.64 -9.75 -4.90
C GLN A 340 -9.11 -9.75 -4.72
N LYS A 341 -8.34 -9.91 -5.79
CA LYS A 341 -6.91 -10.27 -5.75
C LYS A 341 -5.94 -9.09 -5.87
N LEU A 342 -6.31 -7.99 -6.52
CA LEU A 342 -5.44 -6.80 -6.62
C LEU A 342 -5.01 -6.29 -5.23
N GLY A 343 -3.72 -6.15 -4.96
CA GLY A 343 -3.23 -5.80 -3.62
C GLY A 343 -3.37 -6.94 -2.60
N TYR A 344 -3.51 -6.59 -1.32
CA TYR A 344 -3.59 -7.61 -0.26
C TYR A 344 -5.00 -8.19 -0.12
N ARG A 345 -5.08 -9.45 0.29
CA ARG A 345 -6.34 -10.08 0.75
C ARG A 345 -6.04 -11.00 1.92
N PHE A 346 -6.08 -10.46 3.12
CA PHE A 346 -5.76 -11.23 4.31
C PHE A 346 -6.90 -12.15 4.73
N ALA A 347 -6.60 -13.42 4.97
CA ALA A 347 -7.54 -14.40 5.49
C ALA A 347 -6.94 -15.07 6.74
N LEU A 348 -7.67 -15.03 7.83
CA LEU A 348 -7.37 -15.78 9.04
C LEU A 348 -7.53 -17.28 8.73
N ALA A 349 -6.49 -18.07 9.00
CA ALA A 349 -6.52 -19.52 8.83
C ALA A 349 -6.79 -20.24 10.16
N GLN A 350 -6.08 -19.81 11.22
CA GLN A 350 -6.17 -20.40 12.54
C GLN A 350 -5.84 -19.39 13.63
N SER A 351 -6.40 -19.59 14.82
CA SER A 351 -5.97 -18.92 16.05
C SER A 351 -5.91 -19.90 17.21
N THR A 352 -4.96 -19.71 18.12
CA THR A 352 -4.84 -20.44 19.39
C THR A 352 -4.76 -19.44 20.54
N VAL A 353 -5.61 -19.58 21.55
CA VAL A 353 -5.78 -18.58 22.62
C VAL A 353 -5.73 -19.25 23.98
N THR A 354 -5.09 -18.61 24.96
CA THR A 354 -5.17 -19.03 26.36
C THR A 354 -6.59 -18.84 26.91
N ALA A 355 -7.24 -19.91 27.37
CA ALA A 355 -8.66 -19.87 27.76
C ALA A 355 -8.91 -19.15 29.10
N LYS A 356 -7.93 -19.15 30.00
CA LYS A 356 -8.06 -18.56 31.35
C LYS A 356 -6.79 -17.84 31.77
N ALA A 357 -6.94 -16.67 32.37
CA ALA A 357 -5.85 -15.90 32.96
C ALA A 357 -6.28 -15.23 34.26
N LYS A 358 -5.32 -14.86 35.10
CA LYS A 358 -5.57 -13.95 36.22
C LYS A 358 -5.64 -12.50 35.72
N PRO A 359 -6.24 -11.56 36.45
CA PRO A 359 -6.11 -10.14 36.16
C PRO A 359 -4.64 -9.73 35.97
N ARG A 360 -4.32 -9.03 34.88
CA ARG A 360 -2.94 -8.69 34.46
C ARG A 360 -2.00 -9.89 34.23
N GLY A 361 -2.51 -11.12 34.28
CA GLY A 361 -1.77 -12.34 33.97
C GLY A 361 -1.48 -12.46 32.47
N GLN A 362 -0.69 -13.45 32.09
CA GLN A 362 -0.29 -13.65 30.70
C GLN A 362 -1.40 -14.36 29.90
N VAL A 363 -1.69 -13.84 28.71
CA VAL A 363 -2.50 -14.47 27.67
C VAL A 363 -1.59 -14.70 26.46
N ASN A 364 -1.45 -15.96 26.06
CA ASN A 364 -0.79 -16.32 24.80
C ASN A 364 -1.84 -16.35 23.69
N VAL A 365 -1.54 -15.69 22.57
CA VAL A 365 -2.37 -15.65 21.37
C VAL A 365 -1.49 -15.96 20.16
N GLY A 366 -1.75 -17.09 19.53
CA GLY A 366 -1.18 -17.49 18.23
C GLY A 366 -2.19 -17.25 17.11
N VAL A 367 -1.76 -16.69 15.98
CA VAL A 367 -2.61 -16.38 14.82
C VAL A 367 -1.86 -16.72 13.54
N GLN A 368 -2.53 -17.41 12.62
CA GLN A 368 -2.04 -17.66 11.26
C GLN A 368 -2.89 -16.87 10.27
N ILE A 369 -2.28 -15.93 9.54
CA ILE A 369 -2.95 -15.10 8.54
C ILE A 369 -2.31 -15.34 7.19
N ARG A 370 -3.09 -15.78 6.20
CA ARG A 370 -2.65 -15.88 4.81
C ARG A 370 -2.86 -14.56 4.09
N ASN A 371 -2.01 -14.24 3.12
CA ASN A 371 -2.32 -13.24 2.11
C ASN A 371 -2.70 -13.94 0.80
N ASP A 372 -4.00 -13.99 0.52
CA ASP A 372 -4.55 -14.61 -0.67
C ASP A 372 -4.62 -13.62 -1.87
N GLY A 373 -4.13 -12.38 -1.70
CA GLY A 373 -4.04 -11.35 -2.74
C GLY A 373 -2.66 -11.29 -3.40
N TRP A 374 -2.50 -10.41 -4.39
CA TRP A 374 -1.28 -10.28 -5.20
C TRP A 374 -0.22 -9.37 -4.62
N ALA A 375 -0.49 -8.54 -3.62
CA ALA A 375 0.53 -7.67 -3.00
C ALA A 375 0.43 -7.63 -1.48
N ALA A 376 1.49 -7.15 -0.81
CA ALA A 376 1.43 -6.75 0.59
C ALA A 376 0.95 -5.30 0.71
N PRO A 377 0.41 -4.86 1.87
CA PRO A 377 0.33 -3.45 2.20
C PRO A 377 1.73 -2.80 2.14
N TYR A 378 1.81 -1.55 1.70
CA TYR A 378 3.07 -0.80 1.66
C TYR A 378 3.10 0.35 2.69
N ASN A 379 1.94 0.81 3.16
CA ASN A 379 1.82 1.75 4.28
C ASN A 379 1.63 1.01 5.62
N PRO A 380 2.10 1.58 6.74
CA PRO A 380 2.05 0.91 8.03
C PRO A 380 0.61 0.70 8.53
N ARG A 381 0.42 -0.44 9.22
CA ARG A 381 -0.82 -0.83 9.89
C ARG A 381 -0.50 -1.34 11.29
N GLN A 382 -0.92 -0.63 12.33
CA GLN A 382 -0.61 -1.00 13.72
C GLN A 382 -1.56 -2.11 14.17
N VAL A 383 -1.10 -3.37 14.16
CA VAL A 383 -1.94 -4.49 14.63
C VAL A 383 -2.26 -4.33 16.11
N GLN A 384 -3.53 -4.53 16.47
CA GLN A 384 -4.01 -4.48 17.85
C GLN A 384 -4.80 -5.74 18.17
N LEU A 385 -4.58 -6.29 19.35
CA LEU A 385 -5.48 -7.26 19.97
C LEU A 385 -6.46 -6.53 20.88
N ILE A 386 -7.74 -6.86 20.76
CA ILE A 386 -8.84 -6.25 21.50
C ILE A 386 -9.44 -7.28 22.45
N PHE A 387 -9.55 -6.93 23.72
CA PHE A 387 -10.34 -7.67 24.71
C PHE A 387 -11.65 -6.90 24.92
N GLN A 388 -12.78 -7.50 24.56
CA GLN A 388 -14.08 -6.82 24.63
C GLN A 388 -15.11 -7.67 25.38
N ASN A 389 -15.81 -7.02 26.32
CA ASN A 389 -17.06 -7.52 26.88
C ASN A 389 -18.11 -6.39 26.85
N ASP A 390 -19.26 -6.58 27.47
CA ASP A 390 -20.37 -5.62 27.42
C ASP A 390 -20.07 -4.31 28.17
N GLN A 391 -19.14 -4.32 29.14
CA GLN A 391 -18.79 -3.15 29.95
C GLN A 391 -17.48 -2.48 29.55
N HIS A 392 -16.55 -3.21 28.93
CA HIS A 392 -15.15 -2.82 28.79
C HIS A 392 -14.56 -3.23 27.44
N THR A 393 -13.71 -2.36 26.91
CA THR A 393 -12.85 -2.64 25.74
C THR A 393 -11.41 -2.25 26.08
N PHE A 394 -10.50 -3.22 26.02
CA PHE A 394 -9.07 -2.99 26.21
C PHE A 394 -8.34 -3.27 24.90
N LYS A 395 -7.47 -2.35 24.48
CA LYS A 395 -6.69 -2.45 23.24
C LYS A 395 -5.21 -2.65 23.58
N VAL A 396 -4.57 -3.60 22.93
CA VAL A 396 -3.14 -3.89 23.09
C VAL A 396 -2.48 -3.85 21.72
N ASN A 397 -1.56 -2.93 21.50
CA ASN A 397 -0.71 -2.97 20.31
C ASN A 397 0.21 -4.19 20.41
N VAL A 398 0.29 -4.96 19.33
CA VAL A 398 1.12 -6.16 19.26
C VAL A 398 2.22 -6.00 18.21
N PRO A 399 3.41 -6.61 18.42
CA PRO A 399 4.48 -6.54 17.45
C PRO A 399 4.11 -7.36 16.21
N ALA A 400 3.80 -6.65 15.12
CA ALA A 400 3.59 -7.21 13.80
C ALA A 400 3.67 -6.08 12.76
N ASP A 401 4.15 -6.40 11.56
CA ASP A 401 4.17 -5.47 10.44
C ASP A 401 3.45 -6.11 9.25
N PRO A 402 2.18 -5.75 8.98
CA PRO A 402 1.41 -6.28 7.86
C PRO A 402 2.07 -6.07 6.50
N ARG A 403 2.99 -5.09 6.38
CA ARG A 403 3.76 -4.87 5.15
C ARG A 403 4.75 -5.98 4.82
N ARG A 404 4.93 -6.94 5.75
CA ARG A 404 5.76 -8.15 5.55
C ARG A 404 4.92 -9.41 5.33
N TRP A 405 3.60 -9.28 5.18
CA TRP A 405 2.71 -10.40 4.88
C TRP A 405 2.55 -10.51 3.36
N GLY A 406 3.60 -11.02 2.70
CA GLY A 406 3.73 -11.08 1.24
C GLY A 406 2.65 -11.93 0.56
N SER A 407 2.44 -11.66 -0.73
CA SER A 407 1.53 -12.40 -1.61
C SER A 407 1.76 -13.92 -1.53
N GLY A 408 0.70 -14.71 -1.40
CA GLY A 408 0.77 -16.16 -1.35
C GLY A 408 1.45 -16.76 -0.10
N THR A 409 1.78 -15.94 0.91
CA THR A 409 2.44 -16.40 2.15
C THR A 409 1.48 -16.49 3.33
N THR A 410 1.89 -17.20 4.38
CA THR A 410 1.21 -17.25 5.68
C THR A 410 2.09 -16.63 6.76
N ALA A 411 1.61 -15.55 7.38
CA ALA A 411 2.21 -14.96 8.57
C ALA A 411 1.80 -15.76 9.81
N ASN A 412 2.79 -16.25 10.57
CA ASN A 412 2.60 -16.91 11.85
C ASN A 412 2.97 -15.92 12.97
N LEU A 413 2.00 -15.54 13.79
CA LEU A 413 2.11 -14.50 14.79
C LEU A 413 1.88 -15.10 16.17
N ASP A 414 2.82 -14.93 17.09
CA ASP A 414 2.71 -15.41 18.46
C ASP A 414 2.95 -14.27 19.45
N TRP A 415 1.90 -13.89 20.17
CA TRP A 415 1.92 -12.79 21.12
C TRP A 415 1.72 -13.26 22.55
N LYS A 416 2.46 -12.63 23.46
CA LYS A 416 2.27 -12.74 24.91
C LYS A 416 1.83 -11.37 25.41
N VAL A 417 0.58 -11.26 25.84
CA VAL A 417 -0.02 -9.98 26.27
C VAL A 417 -0.57 -10.10 27.68
N ALA A 418 -0.68 -8.96 28.38
CA ALA A 418 -1.33 -8.92 29.68
C ALA A 418 -2.86 -8.97 29.52
N ALA A 419 -3.51 -9.84 30.29
CA ALA A 419 -4.96 -9.87 30.41
C ALA A 419 -5.50 -8.54 30.97
N PRO A 420 -6.77 -8.20 30.69
CA PRO A 420 -7.46 -7.11 31.36
C PRO A 420 -7.27 -7.12 32.89
N PRO A 421 -7.19 -5.94 33.53
CA PRO A 421 -7.03 -5.85 34.99
C PRO A 421 -8.32 -6.14 35.75
N VAL A 422 -9.46 -6.25 35.07
CA VAL A 422 -10.78 -6.48 35.66
C VAL A 422 -11.24 -7.90 35.33
N PRO A 423 -11.68 -8.71 36.31
CA PRO A 423 -12.27 -10.02 36.05
C PRO A 423 -13.46 -9.95 35.08
N GLY A 424 -13.63 -11.01 34.30
CA GLY A 424 -14.70 -11.13 33.32
C GLY A 424 -14.32 -12.02 32.15
N THR A 425 -15.30 -12.34 31.31
CA THR A 425 -15.08 -13.06 30.06
C THR A 425 -15.00 -12.07 28.92
N TYR A 426 -13.89 -12.08 28.19
CA TYR A 426 -13.62 -11.16 27.10
C TYR A 426 -13.57 -11.92 25.78
N ARG A 427 -14.28 -11.42 24.76
CA ARG A 427 -14.05 -11.78 23.36
C ARG A 427 -12.70 -11.21 22.92
N LEU A 428 -11.98 -11.98 22.10
CA LEU A 428 -10.78 -11.51 21.43
C LEU A 428 -11.05 -11.12 19.99
N LEU A 429 -10.56 -9.94 19.61
CA LEU A 429 -10.67 -9.43 18.25
C LEU A 429 -9.33 -8.88 17.78
N LEU A 430 -9.15 -8.82 16.46
CA LEU A 430 -8.01 -8.16 15.81
C LEU A 430 -8.44 -6.88 15.12
N ASN A 431 -7.67 -5.82 15.32
CA ASN A 431 -7.80 -4.59 14.56
C ASN A 431 -6.51 -4.33 13.77
N LEU A 432 -6.66 -3.94 12.51
CA LEU A 432 -5.58 -3.55 11.62
C LEU A 432 -5.89 -2.15 11.05
N PRO A 433 -5.95 -1.12 11.92
CA PRO A 433 -6.32 0.23 11.53
C PRO A 433 -5.21 0.92 10.75
N ASP A 434 -5.60 1.93 9.97
CA ASP A 434 -4.70 3.02 9.65
C ASP A 434 -4.25 3.74 10.95
N PRO A 435 -2.95 3.92 11.21
CA PRO A 435 -2.45 4.54 12.44
C PRO A 435 -2.96 5.98 12.67
N LEU A 436 -3.23 6.73 11.59
CA LEU A 436 -3.69 8.12 11.65
C LEU A 436 -5.22 8.23 11.62
N LEU A 437 -5.92 7.15 11.26
CA LEU A 437 -7.39 7.08 11.20
C LEU A 437 -7.95 5.93 12.05
N SER A 438 -7.30 5.62 13.18
CA SER A 438 -7.56 4.41 13.97
C SER A 438 -8.95 4.28 14.61
N THR A 439 -9.75 5.35 14.58
CA THR A 439 -11.14 5.37 15.04
C THR A 439 -12.16 5.30 13.89
N ARG A 440 -11.71 5.17 12.65
CA ARG A 440 -12.53 5.18 11.45
C ARG A 440 -12.54 3.76 10.83
N PRO A 441 -13.60 2.96 11.02
CA PRO A 441 -13.60 1.54 10.67
C PRO A 441 -13.43 1.28 9.17
N GLU A 442 -13.85 2.21 8.30
CA GLU A 442 -13.66 2.09 6.85
C GLU A 442 -12.21 2.26 6.38
N TYR A 443 -11.29 2.62 7.29
CA TYR A 443 -9.84 2.62 7.06
C TYR A 443 -9.12 1.48 7.80
N SER A 444 -9.85 0.58 8.46
CA SER A 444 -9.31 -0.67 9.00
C SER A 444 -9.32 -1.78 7.96
N ILE A 445 -8.36 -2.69 8.03
CA ILE A 445 -8.36 -3.90 7.21
C ILE A 445 -9.39 -4.91 7.75
N GLN A 446 -10.39 -5.22 6.92
CA GLN A 446 -11.29 -6.36 7.07
C GLN A 446 -10.61 -7.62 6.52
N LEU A 447 -10.57 -8.69 7.33
CA LEU A 447 -10.11 -10.00 6.90
C LEU A 447 -11.20 -10.71 6.09
N ALA A 448 -10.79 -11.46 5.06
CA ALA A 448 -11.67 -12.20 4.17
C ALA A 448 -12.16 -13.50 4.81
N ASN A 449 -12.90 -13.39 5.91
CA ASN A 449 -13.45 -14.52 6.65
C ASN A 449 -14.93 -14.33 6.95
N THR A 450 -15.71 -15.39 6.78
CA THR A 450 -17.15 -15.40 7.07
C THR A 450 -17.40 -15.10 8.55
N GLU A 451 -18.37 -14.21 8.83
CA GLU A 451 -18.86 -13.91 10.19
C GLU A 451 -17.80 -13.38 11.20
N THR A 452 -16.72 -12.76 10.72
CA THR A 452 -15.68 -12.18 11.60
C THR A 452 -15.75 -10.65 11.69
N TRP A 453 -16.25 -9.96 10.68
CA TRP A 453 -16.17 -8.50 10.60
C TRP A 453 -17.22 -7.78 11.45
N GLN A 454 -16.79 -6.79 12.22
CA GLN A 454 -17.64 -5.87 12.96
C GLN A 454 -17.63 -4.48 12.31
N PRO A 455 -18.63 -4.12 11.49
CA PRO A 455 -18.60 -2.91 10.67
C PRO A 455 -18.60 -1.61 11.49
N THR A 456 -19.14 -1.62 12.70
CA THR A 456 -19.21 -0.42 13.56
C THR A 456 -17.86 -0.07 14.21
N THR A 457 -17.02 -1.06 14.47
CA THR A 457 -15.75 -0.91 15.18
C THR A 457 -14.53 -1.06 14.27
N GLY A 458 -14.69 -1.78 13.16
CA GLY A 458 -13.61 -2.16 12.26
C GLY A 458 -12.79 -3.35 12.77
N TYR A 459 -13.35 -4.16 13.68
CA TYR A 459 -12.66 -5.28 14.30
C TYR A 459 -13.00 -6.61 13.62
N ASN A 460 -12.03 -7.52 13.61
CA ASN A 460 -12.17 -8.89 13.15
C ASN A 460 -12.27 -9.80 14.37
N ASP A 461 -13.46 -10.32 14.66
CA ASP A 461 -13.74 -11.21 15.78
C ASP A 461 -13.05 -12.57 15.55
N LEU A 462 -12.23 -13.00 16.51
CA LEU A 462 -11.62 -14.33 16.50
C LEU A 462 -12.65 -15.41 16.90
N GLY A 463 -13.81 -15.01 17.41
CA GLY A 463 -14.80 -15.90 17.98
C GLY A 463 -14.20 -16.83 19.04
N GLN A 464 -13.26 -16.27 19.80
CA GLN A 464 -12.53 -16.87 20.90
C GLN A 464 -12.74 -16.00 22.14
N THR A 465 -12.70 -16.61 23.33
CA THR A 465 -12.84 -15.89 24.58
C THR A 465 -11.73 -16.24 25.56
N VAL A 466 -11.42 -15.28 26.44
CA VAL A 466 -10.53 -15.47 27.59
C VAL A 466 -11.33 -15.14 28.84
N THR A 467 -11.36 -16.07 29.80
CA THR A 467 -11.90 -15.79 31.14
C THR A 467 -10.80 -15.26 32.04
N VAL A 468 -10.97 -14.04 32.53
CA VAL A 468 -10.10 -13.40 33.51
C VAL A 468 -10.72 -13.57 34.90
N GLY A 469 -10.07 -14.29 35.81
CA GLY A 469 -10.64 -14.65 37.11
C GLY A 469 -9.63 -14.85 38.21
#